data_AF-A0A0J8WM10-F1
#
_entry.id   AF-A0A0J8WM10-F1
#
_cell.length_a   1.000
_cell.length_b   1.000
_cell.length_c   1.000
_cell.angle_alpha   90.00
_cell.angle_beta   90.00
_cell.angle_gamma   90.00
#
_symmetry.space_group_name_H-M   'P 1'
#
loop_
_entity.id
_entity.type
_entity.pdbx_description
1 polymer ?
#
loop_
_entity_poly.entity_id
_entity_poly.type
_entity_poly.pdbx_seq_one_letter_code
_entity_poly.pdbx_strand_id
1 'polypeptide(L)'
;MSGARITSADFSGASFTGYVGFEGTAFNGSAEDAITFDGATFTATGSRDWTNFADATFTADAILGISFEGVTFLAREEGRISFHSAHFDSRRDGGLSFIQSTFSTDGAGAISFEAAHFTATNPARQVFTDGQLPDCITFMWATFAANSNEGITFDHAVFRADRGRIRFTEATFVTTNHARITFREGVFLADHDGQTTFDGSSFHGDGTVSFANPGHWNGTSFDWDSDPDSMPPVVDPQQWPPKPRST
;
A
#
# COMPACT_ATOMS: atom_id res chain seq x y z
N MET A 1 -18.20 0.43 -11.23
CA MET A 1 -18.36 -1.00 -11.55
C MET A 1 -18.40 -1.74 -10.24
N SER A 2 -19.40 -2.59 -9.98
CA SER A 2 -19.43 -3.38 -8.74
C SER A 2 -19.61 -4.86 -9.07
N GLY A 3 -18.87 -5.72 -8.38
CA GLY A 3 -18.88 -7.17 -8.60
C GLY A 3 -18.37 -7.61 -9.98
N ALA A 4 -17.73 -6.72 -10.73
CA ALA A 4 -17.25 -7.03 -12.08
C ALA A 4 -16.00 -7.90 -12.02
N ARG A 5 -15.77 -8.69 -13.07
CA ARG A 5 -14.49 -9.39 -13.27
C ARG A 5 -13.82 -8.83 -14.52
N ILE A 6 -12.65 -8.23 -14.33
CA ILE A 6 -11.87 -7.54 -15.35
C ILE A 6 -10.56 -8.31 -15.51
N THR A 7 -10.28 -8.77 -16.72
CA THR A 7 -9.04 -9.53 -17.03
C THR A 7 -8.04 -8.73 -17.85
N SER A 8 -8.47 -7.59 -18.39
CA SER A 8 -7.68 -6.65 -19.17
C SER A 8 -8.39 -5.32 -19.10
N ALA A 9 -7.66 -4.26 -18.76
CA ALA A 9 -8.17 -2.90 -18.81
C ALA A 9 -7.01 -1.90 -18.78
N ASP A 10 -7.15 -0.84 -19.57
CA ASP A 10 -6.25 0.30 -19.55
C ASP A 10 -7.00 1.52 -19.04
N PHE A 11 -6.66 1.95 -17.82
CA PHE A 11 -7.12 3.18 -17.19
C PHE A 11 -6.00 4.23 -17.12
N SER A 12 -4.96 4.11 -17.95
CA SER A 12 -3.80 4.99 -17.90
C SER A 12 -4.21 6.45 -18.12
N GLY A 13 -3.72 7.34 -17.25
CA GLY A 13 -4.04 8.77 -17.27
C GLY A 13 -5.52 9.10 -17.01
N ALA A 14 -6.35 8.13 -16.63
CA ALA A 14 -7.75 8.38 -16.35
C ALA A 14 -7.93 9.29 -15.12
N SER A 15 -8.94 10.15 -15.16
CA SER A 15 -9.32 11.00 -14.03
C SER A 15 -10.66 10.53 -13.48
N PHE A 16 -10.65 10.09 -12.24
CA PHE A 16 -11.81 9.64 -11.49
C PHE A 16 -12.13 10.67 -10.41
N THR A 17 -13.28 11.33 -10.53
CA THR A 17 -13.72 12.39 -9.60
C THR A 17 -15.14 12.13 -9.13
N GLY A 18 -15.48 12.56 -7.92
CA GLY A 18 -16.82 12.36 -7.36
C GLY A 18 -16.97 11.00 -6.69
N TYR A 19 -18.14 10.38 -6.86
CA TYR A 19 -18.38 9.00 -6.44
C TYR A 19 -17.86 8.01 -7.51
N VAL A 20 -16.87 7.20 -7.12
CA VAL A 20 -16.18 6.24 -7.98
C VAL A 20 -16.19 4.89 -7.28
N GLY A 21 -16.95 3.92 -7.80
CA GLY A 21 -17.06 2.59 -7.20
C GLY A 21 -16.38 1.50 -8.02
N PHE A 22 -15.53 0.72 -7.36
CA PHE A 22 -14.97 -0.56 -7.80
C PHE A 22 -15.29 -1.70 -6.81
N GLU A 23 -16.27 -1.49 -5.93
CA GLU A 23 -16.63 -2.41 -4.85
C GLU A 23 -16.84 -3.85 -5.34
N GLY A 24 -16.14 -4.80 -4.72
CA GLY A 24 -16.19 -6.22 -5.07
C GLY A 24 -15.67 -6.56 -6.47
N THR A 25 -15.01 -5.62 -7.16
CA THR A 25 -14.47 -5.86 -8.50
C THR A 25 -13.21 -6.72 -8.42
N ALA A 26 -13.15 -7.78 -9.23
CA ALA A 26 -11.99 -8.64 -9.38
C ALA A 26 -11.19 -8.23 -10.63
N PHE A 27 -10.01 -7.65 -10.42
CA PHE A 27 -9.00 -7.34 -11.41
C PHE A 27 -7.99 -8.49 -11.48
N ASN A 28 -8.05 -9.28 -12.54
CA ASN A 28 -7.25 -10.48 -12.71
C ASN A 28 -6.26 -10.30 -13.87
N GLY A 29 -5.03 -9.85 -13.56
CA GLY A 29 -3.91 -9.82 -14.50
C GLY A 29 -3.33 -11.22 -14.71
N SER A 30 -4.08 -12.09 -15.39
CA SER A 30 -3.77 -13.52 -15.57
C SER A 30 -3.43 -13.91 -17.02
N ALA A 31 -3.48 -12.97 -17.96
CA ALA A 31 -3.12 -13.17 -19.37
C ALA A 31 -2.00 -12.18 -19.76
N GLU A 32 -1.50 -12.27 -21.00
CA GLU A 32 -0.59 -11.26 -21.59
C GLU A 32 -1.22 -9.85 -21.70
N ASP A 33 -2.43 -9.66 -21.20
CA ASP A 33 -3.11 -8.39 -21.12
C ASP A 33 -2.92 -7.76 -19.73
N ALA A 34 -2.36 -6.56 -19.70
CA ALA A 34 -2.16 -5.81 -18.46
C ALA A 34 -3.48 -5.22 -17.92
N ILE A 35 -3.56 -5.10 -16.60
CA ILE A 35 -4.48 -4.16 -15.94
C ILE A 35 -3.62 -3.00 -15.47
N THR A 36 -3.79 -1.83 -16.09
CA THR A 36 -3.01 -0.65 -15.76
C THR A 36 -3.91 0.50 -15.34
N PHE A 37 -3.46 1.20 -14.32
CA PHE A 37 -3.98 2.49 -13.87
C PHE A 37 -2.89 3.57 -14.02
N ASP A 38 -1.84 3.36 -14.81
CA ASP A 38 -0.65 4.19 -14.74
C ASP A 38 -0.95 5.68 -14.97
N GLY A 39 -0.47 6.53 -14.06
CA GLY A 39 -0.73 7.97 -14.08
C GLY A 39 -2.20 8.36 -13.85
N ALA A 40 -3.09 7.42 -13.51
CA ALA A 40 -4.48 7.74 -13.19
C ALA A 40 -4.56 8.57 -11.91
N THR A 41 -5.62 9.36 -11.80
CA THR A 41 -5.89 10.20 -10.63
C THR A 41 -7.27 9.89 -10.08
N PHE A 42 -7.34 9.50 -8.80
CA PHE A 42 -8.56 9.34 -8.02
C PHE A 42 -8.67 10.52 -7.07
N THR A 43 -9.67 11.38 -7.26
CA THR A 43 -9.92 12.54 -6.40
C THR A 43 -11.29 12.44 -5.77
N ALA A 44 -11.33 12.45 -4.44
CA ALA A 44 -12.55 12.60 -3.67
C ALA A 44 -12.52 13.94 -2.91
N THR A 45 -13.42 14.88 -3.25
CA THR A 45 -13.51 16.20 -2.61
C THR A 45 -14.87 16.40 -1.96
N GLY A 46 -14.90 16.48 -0.62
CA GLY A 46 -16.13 16.76 0.13
C GLY A 46 -16.95 15.52 0.48
N SER A 47 -18.00 15.72 1.28
CA SER A 47 -18.65 14.64 2.04
C SER A 47 -19.46 13.63 1.22
N ARG A 48 -19.67 13.88 -0.07
CA ARG A 48 -20.37 12.97 -0.99
C ARG A 48 -19.44 12.29 -1.99
N ASP A 49 -18.17 12.67 -1.99
CA ASP A 49 -17.17 12.13 -2.89
C ASP A 49 -16.45 10.97 -2.23
N TRP A 50 -16.43 9.85 -2.93
CA TRP A 50 -15.85 8.62 -2.40
C TRP A 50 -15.31 7.77 -3.54
N THR A 51 -14.03 7.42 -3.49
CA THR A 51 -13.48 6.31 -4.26
C THR A 51 -13.53 5.03 -3.41
N ASN A 52 -14.33 4.05 -3.82
CA ASN A 52 -14.56 2.83 -3.07
C ASN A 52 -14.01 1.60 -3.78
N PHE A 53 -12.94 1.03 -3.26
CA PHE A 53 -12.37 -0.27 -3.62
C PHE A 53 -12.70 -1.35 -2.59
N ALA A 54 -13.75 -1.18 -1.78
CA ALA A 54 -14.12 -2.17 -0.78
C ALA A 54 -14.30 -3.55 -1.40
N ASP A 55 -13.71 -4.59 -0.79
CA ASP A 55 -13.74 -5.97 -1.26
C ASP A 55 -13.19 -6.18 -2.69
N ALA A 56 -12.55 -5.17 -3.29
CA ALA A 56 -11.92 -5.33 -4.58
C ALA A 56 -10.72 -6.27 -4.47
N THR A 57 -10.53 -7.11 -5.48
CA THR A 57 -9.40 -8.05 -5.54
C THR A 57 -8.53 -7.71 -6.74
N PHE A 58 -7.23 -7.55 -6.52
CA PHE A 58 -6.21 -7.35 -7.53
C PHE A 58 -5.29 -8.56 -7.52
N THR A 59 -5.43 -9.45 -8.49
CA THR A 59 -4.60 -10.65 -8.62
C THR A 59 -3.67 -10.51 -9.82
N ALA A 60 -2.38 -10.36 -9.55
CA ALA A 60 -1.31 -10.40 -10.55
C ALA A 60 -0.67 -11.80 -10.55
N ASP A 61 -0.86 -12.54 -11.64
CA ASP A 61 -0.36 -13.92 -11.79
C ASP A 61 0.48 -14.11 -13.07
N ALA A 62 0.54 -13.08 -13.93
CA ALA A 62 1.29 -13.07 -15.19
C ALA A 62 2.31 -11.93 -15.22
N ILE A 63 3.34 -12.04 -16.06
CA ILE A 63 4.54 -11.19 -16.06
C ILE A 63 4.28 -9.68 -16.14
N LEU A 64 3.22 -9.25 -16.81
CA LEU A 64 2.84 -7.83 -16.91
C LEU A 64 2.18 -7.31 -15.63
N GLY A 65 1.65 -8.21 -14.80
CA GLY A 65 1.10 -7.89 -13.50
C GLY A 65 -0.09 -6.92 -13.55
N ILE A 66 -0.21 -6.15 -12.48
CA ILE A 66 -1.15 -5.03 -12.36
C ILE A 66 -0.35 -3.80 -11.93
N SER A 67 -0.54 -2.70 -12.65
CA SER A 67 0.25 -1.49 -12.45
C SER A 67 -0.61 -0.29 -12.01
N PHE A 68 -0.11 0.42 -11.01
CA PHE A 68 -0.56 1.71 -10.50
C PHE A 68 0.62 2.69 -10.50
N GLU A 69 1.51 2.59 -11.49
CA GLU A 69 2.69 3.43 -11.56
C GLU A 69 2.29 4.90 -11.72
N GLY A 70 2.82 5.78 -10.88
CA GLY A 70 2.49 7.21 -10.93
C GLY A 70 1.03 7.55 -10.57
N VAL A 71 0.24 6.60 -10.03
CA VAL A 71 -1.15 6.87 -9.65
C VAL A 71 -1.23 7.85 -8.51
N THR A 72 -2.18 8.77 -8.57
CA THR A 72 -2.49 9.69 -7.46
C THR A 72 -3.85 9.36 -6.83
N PHE A 73 -3.85 9.03 -5.54
CA PHE A 73 -5.03 8.96 -4.68
C PHE A 73 -5.08 10.20 -3.79
N LEU A 74 -6.08 11.04 -4.00
CA LEU A 74 -6.22 12.34 -3.36
C LEU A 74 -7.56 12.47 -2.66
N ALA A 75 -7.54 12.55 -1.33
CA ALA A 75 -8.71 12.79 -0.50
C ALA A 75 -8.64 14.18 0.12
N ARG A 76 -9.59 15.06 -0.20
CA ARG A 76 -9.64 16.45 0.30
C ARG A 76 -10.96 16.75 0.99
N GLU A 77 -10.96 17.78 1.84
CA GLU A 77 -12.14 18.22 2.58
C GLU A 77 -12.75 17.05 3.37
N GLU A 78 -13.95 16.56 3.06
CA GLU A 78 -14.53 15.37 3.71
C GLU A 78 -14.53 14.12 2.81
N GLY A 79 -13.82 14.20 1.67
CA GLY A 79 -13.75 13.12 0.68
C GLY A 79 -12.96 11.92 1.18
N ARG A 80 -13.34 10.74 0.69
CA ARG A 80 -12.79 9.47 1.18
C ARG A 80 -12.26 8.60 0.04
N ILE A 81 -11.19 7.86 0.32
CA ILE A 81 -10.73 6.76 -0.54
C ILE A 81 -10.59 5.54 0.38
N SER A 82 -11.31 4.47 0.04
CA SER A 82 -11.36 3.26 0.86
C SER A 82 -10.91 2.04 0.06
N PHE A 83 -10.01 1.28 0.67
CA PHE A 83 -9.59 -0.06 0.28
C PHE A 83 -10.03 -1.07 1.35
N HIS A 84 -11.17 -0.83 1.99
CA HIS A 84 -11.69 -1.68 3.05
C HIS A 84 -11.79 -3.14 2.60
N SER A 85 -11.13 -4.06 3.29
CA SER A 85 -11.09 -5.49 2.94
C SER A 85 -10.63 -5.79 1.50
N ALA A 86 -9.92 -4.85 0.85
CA ALA A 86 -9.36 -5.06 -0.49
C ALA A 86 -8.20 -6.05 -0.44
N HIS A 87 -8.03 -6.84 -1.49
CA HIS A 87 -6.99 -7.87 -1.60
C HIS A 87 -6.05 -7.55 -2.76
N PHE A 88 -4.75 -7.49 -2.47
CA PHE A 88 -3.66 -7.27 -3.40
C PHE A 88 -2.78 -8.52 -3.38
N ASP A 89 -2.93 -9.37 -4.39
CA ASP A 89 -2.27 -10.67 -4.47
C ASP A 89 -1.28 -10.70 -5.65
N SER A 90 0.01 -10.72 -5.35
CA SER A 90 1.11 -10.94 -6.30
C SER A 90 1.55 -12.40 -6.21
N ARG A 91 1.52 -13.11 -7.34
CA ARG A 91 1.79 -14.55 -7.41
C ARG A 91 2.63 -14.90 -8.65
N ARG A 92 3.40 -15.97 -8.53
CA ARG A 92 4.17 -16.64 -9.61
C ARG A 92 5.23 -15.80 -10.32
N ASP A 93 4.83 -14.98 -11.27
CA ASP A 93 5.70 -14.06 -12.02
C ASP A 93 5.06 -12.65 -12.07
N GLY A 94 3.86 -12.47 -11.49
CA GLY A 94 3.08 -11.24 -11.59
C GLY A 94 3.33 -10.27 -10.46
N GLY A 95 3.81 -9.08 -10.79
CA GLY A 95 3.99 -7.97 -9.87
C GLY A 95 2.73 -7.13 -9.66
N LEU A 96 2.63 -6.50 -8.49
CA LEU A 96 1.68 -5.43 -8.19
C LEU A 96 2.48 -4.15 -7.92
N SER A 97 2.42 -3.21 -8.85
CA SER A 97 3.26 -2.01 -8.82
C SER A 97 2.47 -0.79 -8.36
N PHE A 98 2.99 -0.07 -7.38
CA PHE A 98 2.62 1.28 -6.97
C PHE A 98 3.81 2.22 -7.07
N ILE A 99 4.74 1.94 -8.00
CA ILE A 99 5.95 2.73 -8.19
C ILE A 99 5.58 4.20 -8.43
N GLN A 100 6.25 5.12 -7.74
CA GLN A 100 6.02 6.58 -7.87
C GLN A 100 4.56 7.02 -7.63
N SER A 101 3.73 6.18 -7.03
CA SER A 101 2.35 6.54 -6.68
C SER A 101 2.32 7.55 -5.53
N THR A 102 1.22 8.28 -5.42
CA THR A 102 1.00 9.27 -4.36
C THR A 102 -0.32 8.98 -3.67
N PHE A 103 -0.29 8.87 -2.34
CA PHE A 103 -1.45 8.85 -1.46
C PHE A 103 -1.42 10.14 -0.66
N SER A 104 -2.40 11.02 -0.85
CA SER A 104 -2.41 12.33 -0.21
C SER A 104 -3.75 12.66 0.41
N THR A 105 -3.71 13.14 1.66
CA THR A 105 -4.88 13.68 2.35
C THR A 105 -4.70 15.14 2.69
N ASP A 106 -5.80 15.90 2.65
CA ASP A 106 -5.86 17.30 3.07
C ASP A 106 -7.23 17.61 3.71
N GLY A 107 -7.30 18.66 4.55
CA GLY A 107 -8.51 19.00 5.29
C GLY A 107 -8.93 17.89 6.27
N ALA A 108 -10.13 17.34 6.10
CA ALA A 108 -10.64 16.16 6.83
C ALA A 108 -10.69 14.90 5.93
N GLY A 109 -9.95 14.91 4.81
CA GLY A 109 -9.96 13.82 3.84
C GLY A 109 -9.26 12.59 4.39
N ALA A 110 -9.69 11.40 3.97
CA ALA A 110 -9.18 10.14 4.52
C ALA A 110 -8.84 9.13 3.42
N ILE A 111 -7.70 8.45 3.59
CA ILE A 111 -7.35 7.25 2.82
C ILE A 111 -7.23 6.08 3.80
N SER A 112 -8.02 5.03 3.60
CA SER A 112 -8.07 3.88 4.50
C SER A 112 -7.83 2.56 3.77
N PHE A 113 -6.97 1.74 4.36
CA PHE A 113 -6.68 0.33 4.04
C PHE A 113 -7.11 -0.56 5.20
N GLU A 114 -8.29 -0.29 5.77
CA GLU A 114 -8.86 -1.09 6.84
C GLU A 114 -9.06 -2.55 6.39
N ALA A 115 -8.53 -3.51 7.14
CA ALA A 115 -8.56 -4.94 6.84
C ALA A 115 -8.06 -5.32 5.43
N ALA A 116 -7.25 -4.45 4.79
CA ALA A 116 -6.69 -4.75 3.48
C ALA A 116 -5.61 -5.83 3.58
N HIS A 117 -5.53 -6.68 2.56
CA HIS A 117 -4.56 -7.76 2.47
C HIS A 117 -3.59 -7.52 1.33
N PHE A 118 -2.30 -7.50 1.64
CA PHE A 118 -1.19 -7.47 0.70
C PHE A 118 -0.45 -8.80 0.79
N THR A 119 -0.61 -9.67 -0.20
CA THR A 119 0.01 -10.99 -0.24
C THR A 119 0.95 -11.12 -1.42
N ALA A 120 2.24 -11.31 -1.15
CA ALA A 120 3.24 -11.63 -2.16
C ALA A 120 3.69 -13.09 -1.99
N THR A 121 3.48 -13.93 -3.01
CA THR A 121 3.84 -15.36 -2.96
C THR A 121 4.61 -15.81 -4.19
N ASN A 122 5.85 -16.30 -3.99
CA ASN A 122 6.65 -16.90 -5.05
C ASN A 122 6.89 -18.40 -4.77
N PRO A 123 6.02 -19.30 -5.25
CA PRO A 123 6.20 -20.72 -5.03
C PRO A 123 7.39 -21.31 -5.82
N ALA A 124 7.88 -20.64 -6.86
CA ALA A 124 8.89 -21.18 -7.78
C ALA A 124 10.34 -20.83 -7.41
N ARG A 125 10.57 -19.90 -6.48
CA ARG A 125 11.91 -19.43 -6.04
C ARG A 125 12.84 -19.17 -7.24
N GLN A 126 12.32 -18.53 -8.29
CA GLN A 126 13.15 -18.18 -9.43
C GLN A 126 14.19 -17.16 -8.97
N VAL A 127 15.47 -17.42 -9.25
CA VAL A 127 16.56 -16.47 -9.01
C VAL A 127 16.44 -15.40 -10.09
N PHE A 128 16.05 -14.18 -9.70
CA PHE A 128 15.85 -13.10 -10.66
C PHE A 128 17.15 -12.39 -11.01
N THR A 129 17.24 -11.99 -12.28
CA THR A 129 18.27 -11.09 -12.81
C THR A 129 17.72 -9.67 -12.83
N ASP A 130 18.60 -8.68 -12.73
CA ASP A 130 18.23 -7.26 -12.64
C ASP A 130 17.29 -6.82 -13.78
N GLY A 131 16.27 -6.02 -13.43
CA GLY A 131 15.36 -5.38 -14.39
C GLY A 131 13.99 -6.05 -14.56
N GLN A 132 13.71 -7.13 -13.86
CA GLN A 132 12.37 -7.70 -13.71
C GLN A 132 11.97 -7.57 -12.22
N LEU A 133 10.75 -7.11 -11.93
CA LEU A 133 10.17 -7.10 -10.58
C LEU A 133 9.08 -8.20 -10.40
N PRO A 134 9.35 -9.47 -10.74
CA PRO A 134 8.38 -10.54 -10.52
C PRO A 134 8.27 -10.81 -9.01
N ASP A 135 7.05 -11.11 -8.58
CA ASP A 135 6.72 -11.52 -7.21
C ASP A 135 6.92 -10.48 -6.12
N CYS A 136 6.62 -9.23 -6.46
CA CYS A 136 6.49 -8.21 -5.44
C CYS A 136 5.21 -7.41 -5.53
N ILE A 137 4.74 -7.04 -4.35
CA ILE A 137 3.96 -5.82 -4.18
C ILE A 137 4.98 -4.73 -3.88
N THR A 138 5.06 -3.70 -4.71
CA THR A 138 6.07 -2.64 -4.58
C THR A 138 5.44 -1.26 -4.50
N PHE A 139 5.90 -0.47 -3.55
CA PHE A 139 5.61 0.94 -3.33
C PHE A 139 6.91 1.76 -3.48
N MET A 140 7.82 1.31 -4.36
CA MET A 140 9.09 2.00 -4.57
C MET A 140 8.88 3.45 -4.99
N TRP A 141 9.55 4.37 -4.32
CA TRP A 141 9.39 5.82 -4.54
C TRP A 141 7.95 6.34 -4.36
N ALA A 142 7.06 5.56 -3.73
CA ALA A 142 5.72 6.01 -3.43
C ALA A 142 5.76 7.10 -2.35
N THR A 143 4.83 8.04 -2.43
CA THR A 143 4.66 9.10 -1.42
C THR A 143 3.36 8.91 -0.67
N PHE A 144 3.46 8.85 0.66
CA PHE A 144 2.34 8.90 1.59
C PHE A 144 2.39 10.25 2.30
N ALA A 145 1.47 11.15 1.94
CA ALA A 145 1.43 12.52 2.43
C ALA A 145 0.14 12.81 3.20
N ALA A 146 0.21 12.74 4.53
CA ALA A 146 -0.92 13.04 5.38
C ALA A 146 -0.86 14.51 5.85
N ASN A 147 -1.88 15.29 5.47
CA ASN A 147 -2.07 16.67 5.93
C ASN A 147 -3.41 16.88 6.68
N SER A 148 -4.17 15.79 6.87
CA SER A 148 -5.48 15.78 7.54
C SER A 148 -5.44 15.06 8.89
N ASN A 149 -6.39 15.38 9.77
CA ASN A 149 -6.54 14.67 11.05
C ASN A 149 -6.90 13.19 10.88
N GLU A 150 -7.69 12.84 9.85
CA GLU A 150 -8.05 11.46 9.53
C GLU A 150 -6.86 10.68 8.93
N GLY A 151 -5.97 11.37 8.23
CA GLY A 151 -4.69 10.85 7.78
C GLY A 151 -4.80 9.68 6.80
N ILE A 152 -3.72 8.88 6.76
CA ILE A 152 -3.63 7.65 5.98
C ILE A 152 -3.54 6.49 6.96
N THR A 153 -4.47 5.55 6.87
CA THR A 153 -4.56 4.46 7.86
C THR A 153 -4.52 3.09 7.20
N PHE A 154 -3.65 2.23 7.70
CA PHE A 154 -3.58 0.79 7.47
C PHE A 154 -4.05 0.09 8.76
N ASP A 155 -5.37 0.04 8.95
CA ASP A 155 -5.97 -0.50 10.17
C ASP A 155 -6.22 -2.00 10.04
N HIS A 156 -5.63 -2.84 10.89
CA HIS A 156 -5.70 -4.29 10.78
C HIS A 156 -5.25 -4.83 9.40
N ALA A 157 -4.46 -4.03 8.66
CA ALA A 157 -3.96 -4.43 7.35
C ALA A 157 -2.94 -5.56 7.51
N VAL A 158 -2.95 -6.50 6.57
CA VAL A 158 -2.08 -7.66 6.57
C VAL A 158 -1.07 -7.55 5.44
N PHE A 159 0.21 -7.60 5.78
CA PHE A 159 1.34 -7.67 4.86
C PHE A 159 1.97 -9.05 5.00
N ARG A 160 1.67 -9.94 4.04
CA ARG A 160 2.15 -11.32 4.03
C ARG A 160 3.08 -11.57 2.85
N ALA A 161 4.33 -11.89 3.14
CA ALA A 161 5.31 -12.31 2.14
C ALA A 161 5.69 -13.78 2.37
N ASP A 162 5.27 -14.70 1.50
CA ASP A 162 5.69 -16.11 1.54
C ASP A 162 6.57 -16.41 0.32
N ARG A 163 7.90 -16.49 0.50
CA ARG A 163 8.90 -16.49 -0.58
C ARG A 163 8.88 -15.26 -1.51
N GLY A 164 7.84 -14.43 -1.47
CA GLY A 164 7.70 -13.16 -2.21
C GLY A 164 8.26 -11.95 -1.46
N ARG A 165 7.99 -10.75 -1.97
CA ARG A 165 8.48 -9.48 -1.37
C ARG A 165 7.38 -8.42 -1.32
N ILE A 166 7.32 -7.68 -0.22
CA ILE A 166 6.56 -6.42 -0.12
C ILE A 166 7.57 -5.31 0.12
N ARG A 167 7.64 -4.32 -0.77
CA ARG A 167 8.70 -3.30 -0.72
C ARG A 167 8.11 -1.92 -0.61
N PHE A 168 8.56 -1.15 0.37
CA PHE A 168 8.41 0.29 0.47
C PHE A 168 9.74 0.99 0.19
N THR A 169 10.65 0.34 -0.52
CA THR A 169 12.01 0.84 -0.75
C THR A 169 12.02 2.27 -1.31
N GLU A 170 12.76 3.16 -0.66
CA GLU A 170 12.83 4.59 -1.03
C GLU A 170 11.47 5.31 -1.06
N ALA A 171 10.46 4.80 -0.35
CA ALA A 171 9.19 5.49 -0.16
C ALA A 171 9.35 6.71 0.75
N THR A 172 8.44 7.68 0.62
CA THR A 172 8.42 8.89 1.45
C THR A 172 7.14 8.92 2.27
N PHE A 173 7.30 9.04 3.59
CA PHE A 173 6.21 9.21 4.54
C PHE A 173 6.31 10.61 5.15
N VAL A 174 5.36 11.47 4.81
CA VAL A 174 5.31 12.86 5.29
C VAL A 174 4.02 13.15 6.04
N THR A 175 4.17 13.75 7.22
CA THR A 175 3.06 14.24 8.02
C THR A 175 3.19 15.75 8.22
N THR A 176 2.09 16.48 8.04
CA THR A 176 2.03 17.92 8.28
C THR A 176 0.76 18.26 9.07
N ASN A 177 0.75 19.39 9.78
CA ASN A 177 -0.39 19.80 10.62
C ASN A 177 -0.75 18.76 11.70
N HIS A 178 0.25 18.08 12.25
CA HIS A 178 0.08 17.01 13.24
C HIS A 178 -0.75 15.80 12.76
N ALA A 179 -0.86 15.64 11.43
CA ALA A 179 -1.53 14.51 10.80
C ALA A 179 -0.84 13.17 11.11
N ARG A 180 -1.50 12.07 10.76
CA ARG A 180 -1.03 10.73 11.06
C ARG A 180 -0.99 9.85 9.83
N ILE A 181 0.07 9.05 9.74
CA ILE A 181 0.11 7.83 8.93
C ILE A 181 0.19 6.67 9.94
N THR A 182 -0.72 5.71 9.88
CA THR A 182 -0.83 4.72 10.96
C THR A 182 -1.01 3.31 10.42
N PHE A 183 -0.12 2.40 10.84
CA PHE A 183 -0.22 0.96 10.68
C PHE A 183 -0.76 0.34 11.97
N ARG A 184 -2.04 0.61 12.26
CA ARG A 184 -2.68 0.24 13.53
C ARG A 184 -3.02 -1.23 13.52
N GLU A 185 -2.55 -1.97 14.53
CA GLU A 185 -2.82 -3.40 14.66
C GLU A 185 -2.48 -4.21 13.39
N GLY A 186 -1.52 -3.70 12.61
CA GLY A 186 -1.09 -4.31 11.36
C GLY A 186 -0.37 -5.64 11.61
N VAL A 187 -0.51 -6.55 10.65
CA VAL A 187 0.13 -7.88 10.69
C VAL A 187 1.23 -7.90 9.64
N PHE A 188 2.48 -7.97 10.07
CA PHE A 188 3.62 -8.17 9.18
C PHE A 188 4.14 -9.58 9.36
N LEU A 189 3.99 -10.40 8.32
CA LEU A 189 4.34 -11.82 8.35
C LEU A 189 5.17 -12.19 7.13
N ALA A 190 6.40 -12.63 7.37
CA ALA A 190 7.25 -13.18 6.35
C ALA A 190 7.57 -14.66 6.62
N ASP A 191 7.29 -15.51 5.63
CA ASP A 191 7.50 -16.95 5.65
C ASP A 191 8.46 -17.38 4.54
N HIS A 192 9.22 -18.45 4.75
CA HIS A 192 10.08 -19.09 3.74
C HIS A 192 10.95 -18.10 2.92
N ASP A 193 11.82 -17.36 3.59
CA ASP A 193 12.66 -16.29 3.00
C ASP A 193 11.87 -15.10 2.43
N GLY A 194 10.56 -14.99 2.65
CA GLY A 194 9.76 -13.80 2.35
C GLY A 194 10.22 -12.59 3.16
N GLN A 195 9.98 -11.37 2.66
CA GLN A 195 10.40 -10.14 3.34
C GLN A 195 9.41 -8.99 3.08
N THR A 196 9.24 -8.13 4.08
CA THR A 196 8.69 -6.78 3.94
C THR A 196 9.80 -5.77 4.24
N THR A 197 10.11 -4.83 3.35
CA THR A 197 11.25 -3.93 3.54
C THR A 197 10.86 -2.46 3.39
N PHE A 198 11.42 -1.61 4.25
CA PHE A 198 11.30 -0.15 4.19
C PHE A 198 12.65 0.51 3.90
N ASP A 199 13.61 -0.25 3.38
CA ASP A 199 14.99 0.19 3.14
C ASP A 199 15.05 1.49 2.31
N GLY A 200 15.83 2.46 2.77
CA GLY A 200 15.96 3.79 2.14
C GLY A 200 14.71 4.68 2.25
N SER A 201 13.65 4.25 2.95
CA SER A 201 12.46 5.09 3.13
C SER A 201 12.77 6.30 4.00
N SER A 202 12.13 7.43 3.67
CA SER A 202 12.24 8.64 4.48
C SER A 202 10.96 8.89 5.29
N PHE A 203 11.14 9.34 6.52
CA PHE A 203 10.06 9.67 7.46
C PHE A 203 10.31 11.07 8.02
N HIS A 204 9.44 12.02 7.73
CA HIS A 204 9.59 13.39 8.22
C HIS A 204 8.25 14.09 8.42
N GLY A 205 8.24 15.18 9.21
CA GLY A 205 7.01 15.92 9.49
C GLY A 205 6.91 16.46 10.91
N ASP A 206 5.74 17.00 11.23
CA ASP A 206 5.36 17.48 12.57
C ASP A 206 4.26 16.62 13.23
N GLY A 207 3.88 15.51 12.60
CA GLY A 207 2.87 14.58 13.05
C GLY A 207 3.44 13.24 13.51
N THR A 208 2.84 12.13 13.08
CA THR A 208 3.29 10.78 13.49
C THR A 208 3.12 9.74 12.38
N VAL A 209 4.16 8.95 12.16
CA VAL A 209 4.10 7.69 11.39
C VAL A 209 4.19 6.52 12.38
N SER A 210 3.05 5.91 12.71
CA SER A 210 2.98 4.92 13.79
C SER A 210 2.89 3.49 13.25
N PHE A 211 3.73 2.62 13.80
CA PHE A 211 3.75 1.17 13.69
C PHE A 211 3.45 0.50 15.04
N ALA A 212 2.83 1.22 15.98
CA ALA A 212 2.63 0.74 17.34
C ALA A 212 1.59 -0.39 17.42
N ASN A 213 1.85 -1.32 18.35
CA ASN A 213 0.99 -2.46 18.66
C ASN A 213 0.64 -3.34 17.45
N PRO A 214 1.63 -3.81 16.66
CA PRO A 214 1.33 -4.73 15.57
C PRO A 214 0.66 -6.01 16.10
N GLY A 215 -0.19 -6.62 15.29
CA GLY A 215 -0.70 -7.97 15.57
C GLY A 215 0.41 -9.02 15.46
N HIS A 216 1.30 -8.86 14.47
CA HIS A 216 2.53 -9.63 14.31
C HIS A 216 3.62 -8.77 13.67
N TRP A 217 4.87 -9.03 14.05
CA TRP A 217 6.05 -8.34 13.51
C TRP A 217 7.14 -9.37 13.20
N ASN A 218 7.17 -9.86 11.96
CA ASN A 218 8.15 -10.85 11.50
C ASN A 218 8.60 -10.57 10.07
N GLY A 219 9.92 -10.69 9.83
CA GLY A 219 10.55 -10.50 8.52
C GLY A 219 10.31 -9.12 7.91
N THR A 220 10.25 -8.09 8.77
CA THR A 220 10.18 -6.68 8.38
C THR A 220 11.52 -6.01 8.67
N SER A 221 12.03 -5.18 7.73
CA SER A 221 13.29 -4.45 7.91
C SER A 221 13.15 -2.94 7.71
N PHE A 222 13.94 -2.20 8.50
CA PHE A 222 14.14 -0.75 8.41
C PHE A 222 15.62 -0.41 8.54
N ASP A 223 16.03 0.74 7.97
CA ASP A 223 17.43 1.19 7.98
C ASP A 223 18.02 1.34 9.39
N TRP A 224 17.19 1.66 10.38
CA TRP A 224 17.61 1.85 11.77
C TRP A 224 17.49 0.58 12.62
N ASP A 225 17.15 -0.59 12.06
CA ASP A 225 17.06 -1.84 12.86
C ASP A 225 18.40 -2.19 13.53
N SER A 226 19.53 -1.85 12.90
CA SER A 226 20.86 -2.01 13.48
C SER A 226 21.28 -0.87 14.42
N ASP A 227 20.62 0.29 14.34
CA ASP A 227 20.91 1.49 15.14
C ASP A 227 19.62 2.26 15.45
N PRO A 228 18.82 1.82 16.45
CA PRO A 228 17.54 2.45 16.78
C PRO A 228 17.63 3.94 17.17
N ASP A 229 18.80 4.42 17.59
CA ASP A 229 19.01 5.84 17.92
C ASP A 229 18.99 6.74 16.66
N SER A 230 19.15 6.15 15.47
CA SER A 230 19.01 6.83 14.17
C SER A 230 17.56 6.92 13.67
N MET A 231 16.61 6.31 14.39
CA MET A 231 15.19 6.31 14.00
C MET A 231 14.63 7.76 13.96
N PRO A 232 13.91 8.14 12.89
CA PRO A 232 13.33 9.48 12.80
C PRO A 232 12.34 9.78 13.94
N PRO A 233 12.33 11.01 14.49
CA PRO A 233 11.50 11.36 15.65
C PRO A 233 9.99 11.32 15.38
N VAL A 234 9.59 11.36 14.11
CA VAL A 234 8.18 11.26 13.67
C VAL A 234 7.67 9.81 13.74
N VAL A 235 8.56 8.82 13.84
CA VAL A 235 8.21 7.40 13.86
C VAL A 235 7.83 6.98 15.29
N ASP A 236 6.76 6.20 15.41
CA ASP A 236 6.27 5.64 16.66
C ASP A 236 6.09 4.11 16.51
N PRO A 237 6.41 3.26 17.49
CA PRO A 237 6.89 3.59 18.83
C PRO A 237 8.40 3.90 18.88
N GLN A 238 8.79 4.69 19.88
CA GLN A 238 10.20 5.00 20.16
C GLN A 238 11.00 3.80 20.70
N GLN A 239 10.32 2.77 21.21
CA GLN A 239 10.96 1.47 21.48
C GLN A 239 10.91 0.62 20.22
N TRP A 240 12.07 0.35 19.63
CA TRP A 240 12.20 -0.37 18.37
C TRP A 240 12.97 -1.69 18.51
N PRO A 241 12.58 -2.79 17.81
CA PRO A 241 11.38 -2.93 16.98
C PRO A 241 10.08 -2.88 17.81
N PRO A 242 8.94 -2.56 17.18
CA PRO A 242 7.65 -2.53 17.87
C PRO A 242 7.30 -3.91 18.41
N LYS A 243 6.77 -3.95 19.63
CA LYS A 243 6.33 -5.21 20.26
C LYS A 243 4.91 -5.54 19.83
N PRO A 244 4.66 -6.78 19.37
CA PRO A 244 3.30 -7.21 19.12
C PRO A 244 2.43 -7.12 20.37
N ARG A 245 1.14 -6.83 20.18
CA ARG A 245 0.17 -6.79 21.28
C ARG A 245 0.13 -8.16 21.97
N SER A 246 0.33 -8.19 23.28
CA SER A 246 0.12 -9.41 24.06
C SER A 246 -1.34 -9.84 23.94
N THR A 247 -1.58 -11.07 23.45
CA THR A 247 -2.89 -11.72 23.42
C THR A 247 -3.38 -12.08 24.81
#